data_AF-A0A6L9QBS2-F1
#
_entry.id   AF-A0A6L9QBS2-F1
#
_cell.length_a   1.000
_cell.length_b   1.000
_cell.length_c   1.000
_cell.angle_alpha   90.00
_cell.angle_beta   90.00
_cell.angle_gamma   90.00
#
_symmetry.space_group_name_H-M   'P 1'
#
loop_
_entity.id
_entity.type
_entity.pdbx_description
1 polymer ?
#
loop_
_entity_poly.entity_id
_entity_poly.type
_entity_poly.pdbx_seq_one_letter_code
_entity_poly.pdbx_strand_id
1 'polypeptide(L)'
;MIADPPHIDVGAYALGLLEEPDRRAFEAHLPACPSCHDELGTLRGIARTLDGIAPIAEPADALPVPPEPAAVSDLLRHRAVRRRR
;
A
#
# COMPACT_ATOMS: atom_id res chain seq x y z
N MET A 1 -12.45 -2.64 2.56
CA MET A 1 -12.98 -1.63 1.63
C MET A 1 -12.48 -0.29 2.13
N ILE A 2 -11.39 0.23 1.56
CA ILE A 2 -10.98 1.61 1.82
C ILE A 2 -11.68 2.42 0.73
N ALA A 3 -12.79 3.03 1.11
CA ALA A 3 -13.31 4.13 0.33
C ALA A 3 -12.66 5.38 0.90
N ASP A 4 -11.91 6.11 0.08
CA ASP A 4 -12.14 7.55 0.06
C ASP A 4 -12.00 8.10 -1.38
N PRO A 5 -13.11 8.40 -2.07
CA PRO A 5 -13.11 9.34 -3.19
C PRO A 5 -13.02 10.77 -2.62
N PRO A 6 -12.55 11.85 -3.29
CA PRO A 6 -11.90 12.06 -4.59
C PRO A 6 -10.36 12.24 -4.47
N HIS A 7 -9.77 11.91 -3.33
CA HIS A 7 -8.34 12.08 -3.06
C HIS A 7 -7.63 10.77 -3.36
N ILE A 8 -7.24 10.56 -4.62
CA ILE A 8 -6.29 9.50 -4.97
C ILE A 8 -5.06 9.65 -4.05
N ASP A 9 -4.51 8.52 -3.60
CA ASP A 9 -3.49 8.45 -2.55
C ASP A 9 -2.30 9.38 -2.83
N VAL A 10 -2.27 10.53 -2.13
CA VAL A 10 -1.26 11.59 -2.27
C VAL A 10 0.12 11.05 -1.89
N GLY A 11 0.18 10.14 -0.90
CA GLY A 11 1.41 9.49 -0.47
C GLY A 11 1.97 8.56 -1.54
N ALA A 12 1.10 7.75 -2.14
CA ALA A 12 1.49 6.91 -3.27
C ALA A 12 1.98 7.75 -4.46
N TYR A 13 1.34 8.88 -4.76
CA TYR A 13 1.84 9.81 -5.79
C TYR A 13 3.20 10.41 -5.43
N ALA A 14 3.38 10.85 -4.17
CA ALA A 14 4.64 11.45 -3.71
C ALA A 14 5.83 10.48 -3.79
N LEU A 15 5.58 9.18 -3.60
CA LEU A 15 6.58 8.11 -3.68
C LEU A 15 6.70 7.49 -5.08
N GLY A 16 5.88 7.91 -6.05
CA GLY A 16 5.90 7.36 -7.41
C GLY A 16 5.34 5.94 -7.52
N LEU A 17 4.45 5.54 -6.61
CA LEU A 17 3.85 4.21 -6.53
C LEU A 17 2.50 4.08 -7.26
N LEU A 18 1.97 5.19 -7.79
CA LEU A 18 0.72 5.16 -8.55
C LEU A 18 0.93 4.59 -9.95
N GLU A 19 -0.01 3.75 -10.35
CA GLU A 19 -0.14 3.31 -11.73
C GLU A 19 -0.50 4.50 -12.64
N GLU A 20 -0.12 4.38 -13.91
CA GLU A 20 -0.29 5.42 -14.91
C GLU A 20 -1.71 6.05 -15.00
N PRO A 21 -2.83 5.29 -14.97
CA PRO A 21 -4.16 5.90 -14.97
C PRO A 21 -4.45 6.72 -13.71
N ASP A 22 -4.04 6.23 -12.54
CA ASP A 22 -4.30 6.89 -11.25
C ASP A 22 -3.43 8.13 -11.09
N ARG A 23 -2.19 8.08 -11.57
CA ARG A 23 -1.30 9.24 -11.65
C ARG A 23 -1.91 10.39 -12.43
N ARG A 24 -2.43 10.12 -13.65
CA ARG A 24 -3.07 11.16 -14.48
C ARG A 24 -4.33 11.73 -13.85
N ALA A 25 -5.14 10.89 -13.21
CA ALA A 25 -6.32 11.33 -12.50
C ALA A 25 -5.96 12.25 -11.32
N PHE A 26 -4.89 11.92 -10.58
CA PHE A 26 -4.38 12.76 -9.50
C PHE A 26 -3.83 14.11 -10.01
N GLU A 27 -3.07 14.09 -11.11
CA GLU A 27 -2.55 15.31 -11.75
C GLU A 27 -3.66 16.24 -12.24
N ALA A 28 -4.77 15.69 -12.76
CA ALA A 28 -5.95 16.46 -13.16
C ALA A 28 -6.70 17.07 -11.96
N HIS A 29 -6.67 16.40 -10.80
CA HIS A 29 -7.28 16.87 -9.55
C HIS A 29 -6.46 17.97 -8.85
N LEU A 30 -5.13 17.90 -8.93
CA LEU A 30 -4.20 18.74 -8.18
C LEU A 30 -4.45 20.27 -8.31
N PRO A 31 -4.77 20.84 -9.49
CA PRO A 31 -5.03 22.27 -9.63
C PRO A 31 -6.31 22.75 -8.91
N ALA A 32 -7.26 21.84 -8.68
CA ALA A 32 -8.56 22.15 -8.09
C ALA A 32 -8.60 21.90 -6.56
N CYS A 33 -7.52 21.40 -5.97
CA CYS A 33 -7.53 20.95 -4.59
C CYS A 33 -6.30 21.45 -3.79
N PRO A 34 -6.43 22.59 -3.08
CA PRO A 34 -5.35 23.14 -2.27
C PRO A 34 -4.86 22.20 -1.15
N SER A 35 -5.76 21.43 -0.52
CA SER A 35 -5.38 20.48 0.53
C SER A 35 -4.44 19.39 0.01
N CYS A 36 -4.70 18.85 -1.18
CA CYS A 36 -3.79 17.90 -1.83
C CYS A 36 -2.43 18.54 -2.16
N HIS A 37 -2.41 19.83 -2.50
CA HIS A 37 -1.16 20.53 -2.79
C HIS A 37 -0.29 20.70 -1.52
N ASP A 38 -0.90 21.11 -0.41
CA ASP A 38 -0.22 21.27 0.89
C ASP A 38 0.29 19.94 1.43
N GLU A 39 -0.54 18.90 1.36
CA GLU A 39 -0.18 17.54 1.76
C GLU A 39 0.95 16.98 0.88
N LEU A 40 0.85 17.14 -0.44
CA LEU A 40 1.89 16.72 -1.37
C LEU A 40 3.23 17.41 -1.09
N GLY A 41 3.23 18.70 -0.74
CA GLY A 41 4.43 19.43 -0.34
C GLY A 41 5.11 18.81 0.88
N THR A 42 4.31 18.47 1.89
CA THR A 42 4.77 17.82 3.12
C THR A 42 5.35 16.43 2.84
N LEU A 43 4.60 15.60 2.10
CA LEU A 43 4.98 14.22 1.79
C LEU A 43 6.20 14.14 0.87
N ARG A 44 6.39 15.08 -0.06
CA ARG A 44 7.61 15.17 -0.88
C ARG A 44 8.87 15.43 -0.05
N GLY A 45 8.76 16.19 1.04
CA GLY A 45 9.88 16.37 1.98
C GLY A 45 10.29 15.04 2.63
N ILE A 46 9.31 14.26 3.07
CA ILE A 46 9.54 12.91 3.63
C ILE A 46 10.10 11.97 2.57
N ALA A 47 9.51 11.93 1.37
CA ALA A 47 9.98 11.10 0.26
C ALA A 47 11.45 11.35 -0.09
N ARG A 48 11.88 12.62 -0.12
CA ARG A 48 13.30 12.99 -0.31
C ARG A 48 14.21 12.51 0.81
N THR A 49 13.70 12.42 2.03
CA THR A 49 14.48 11.92 3.19
C THR A 49 14.64 10.40 3.11
N LEU A 50 13.66 9.72 2.52
CA LEU A 50 13.70 8.28 2.25
C LEU A 50 14.53 7.93 1.01
N ASP A 51 14.82 8.91 0.15
CA ASP A 51 15.60 8.70 -1.06
C ASP A 51 17.04 8.25 -0.71
N GLY A 52 17.49 7.17 -1.35
CA GLY A 52 18.77 6.53 -1.05
C GLY A 52 18.77 5.55 0.13
N ILE A 53 17.63 5.33 0.81
CA ILE A 53 17.50 4.19 1.74
C ILE A 53 17.34 2.92 0.91
N ALA A 54 18.38 2.08 0.91
CA ALA A 54 18.31 0.77 0.27
C ALA A 54 17.21 -0.08 0.93
N PRO A 55 16.48 -0.90 0.15
CA PRO A 55 15.57 -1.88 0.72
C PRO A 55 16.29 -2.70 1.79
N ILE A 56 15.60 -2.97 2.89
CA ILE A 56 16.11 -3.89 3.89
C ILE A 56 16.26 -5.23 3.18
N ALA A 57 17.51 -5.67 3.01
CA ALA A 57 17.78 -6.97 2.43
C ALA A 57 17.14 -8.02 3.35
N GLU A 58 16.10 -8.70 2.86
CA GLU A 58 15.70 -9.93 3.50
C GLU A 58 16.90 -10.89 3.42
N PRO A 59 17.28 -11.55 4.54
CA PRO A 59 18.36 -12.53 4.49
C PRO A 59 18.05 -13.52 3.37
N ALA A 60 18.99 -13.76 2.45
CA ALA A 60 18.79 -14.71 1.35
C ALA A 60 18.44 -16.13 1.86
N ASP A 61 18.84 -16.44 3.10
CA ASP A 61 18.55 -17.67 3.83
C ASP A 61 17.45 -17.52 4.89
N ALA A 62 16.63 -16.46 4.82
CA ALA A 62 15.45 -16.35 5.67
C ALA A 62 14.50 -17.49 5.30
N LEU A 63 14.53 -18.56 6.11
CA LEU A 63 13.54 -19.62 6.01
C LEU A 63 12.16 -18.98 6.19
N PRO A 64 11.19 -19.27 5.31
CA PRO A 64 9.83 -18.78 5.50
C PRO A 64 9.38 -19.18 6.90
N VAL A 65 8.90 -18.20 7.68
CA VAL A 65 8.38 -18.46 9.01
C VAL A 65 7.28 -19.50 8.85
N PRO A 66 7.43 -20.72 9.42
CA PRO A 66 6.41 -21.74 9.28
C PRO A 66 5.10 -21.19 9.87
N PRO A 67 3.97 -21.38 9.19
CA PRO A 67 2.70 -20.93 9.73
C PRO A 67 2.46 -21.59 11.08
N GLU A 68 1.94 -20.80 12.03
CA GLU A 68 1.48 -21.31 13.32
C GLU A 68 0.56 -22.54 13.09
N PRO A 69 0.74 -23.66 13.82
CA PRO A 69 -0.05 -24.89 13.63
C PRO A 69 -1.57 -24.67 13.67
N ALA A 70 -2.01 -23.62 14.38
CA ALA A 70 -3.41 -23.21 14.45
C ALA A 70 -3.93 -22.72 13.10
N ALA A 71 -3.13 -21.98 12.31
CA ALA A 71 -3.56 -21.41 11.03
C ALA A 71 -3.94 -22.49 10.01
N VAL A 72 -3.17 -23.59 9.95
CA VAL A 72 -3.48 -24.73 9.09
C VAL A 72 -4.77 -25.43 9.55
N SER A 73 -4.91 -25.63 10.86
CA SER A 73 -6.09 -26.27 11.45
C SER A 73 -7.37 -25.45 11.23
N ASP A 74 -7.28 -24.13 11.35
CA ASP A 74 -8.39 -23.21 11.12
C ASP A 74 -8.79 -23.15 9.65
N LEU A 75 -7.83 -23.17 8.73
CA LEU A 75 -8.10 -23.25 7.30
C LEU A 75 -8.85 -24.54 6.93
N LEU A 76 -8.41 -25.68 7.49
CA LEU A 76 -9.09 -26.97 7.32
C LEU A 76 -10.51 -26.96 7.88
N ARG A 77 -10.70 -26.38 9.07
CA ARG A 77 -12.02 -26.19 9.69
C ARG A 77 -12.93 -25.33 8.81
N HIS A 78 -12.42 -24.21 8.30
CA HIS A 78 -13.18 -23.29 7.47
C HIS A 78 -13.63 -23.95 6.15
N ARG A 79 -12.76 -24.75 5.53
CA ARG A 79 -13.08 -25.56 4.34
C ARG A 79 -14.16 -26.60 4.64
N ALA A 80 -14.10 -27.26 5.79
CA ALA A 80 -15.11 -28.24 6.21
C ALA A 80 -16.48 -27.61 6.42
N VAL A 81 -16.55 -26.42 7.04
CA VAL A 81 -17.81 -25.67 7.23
C VAL A 81 -18.40 -25.24 5.88
N ARG A 82 -17.59 -24.74 4.95
CA ARG A 82 -18.08 -24.35 3.62
C ARG A 82 -18.59 -25.51 2.78
N ARG A 83 -18.02 -26.71 2.92
CA ARG A 83 -18.48 -27.92 2.22
C ARG A 83 -19.82 -28.47 2.74
N ARG A 84 -20.25 -28.05 3.93
CA ARG A 84 -21.50 -28.51 4.58
C ARG A 84 -22.67 -27.54 4.34
N ARG A 85 -22.44 -26.44 3.64
CA ARG A 85 -23.46 -25.48 3.19
C ARG A 85 -23.72 -25.70 1.72
#